data_AF-A0A4Q9PLW1-F1
#
_entry.id   AF-A0A4Q9PLW1-F1
#
_cell.length_a   1.000
_cell.length_b   1.000
_cell.length_c   1.000
_cell.angle_alpha   90.00
_cell.angle_beta   90.00
_cell.angle_gamma   90.00
#
_symmetry.space_group_name_H-M   'P 1'
#
loop_
_entity.id
_entity.type
_entity.pdbx_description
1 polymer ?
#
loop_
_entity_poly.entity_id
_entity_poly.type
_entity_poly.pdbx_seq_one_letter_code
_entity_poly.pdbx_strand_id
1 'polypeptide(L)'
;MQIKLISFSLAALLAPATLGATTSTSVSVSVSYDQAYDNGPASLSTVSCSDGSHGLLTKGYTTFDSLPSFPNIGGTSAVPGWNSDQCGTCWSLAYNGTTINVLAVDSAKNGWNVALQAMNNLTGGQAQQLGRVDAVATLVDSSLCGL
;
A
#
# COMPACT_ATOMS: atom_id res chain seq x y z
N MET A 1 76.78 8.42 17.42
CA MET A 1 75.58 7.90 18.10
C MET A 1 74.37 8.20 17.20
N GLN A 2 73.90 7.21 16.44
CA GLN A 2 72.77 7.39 15.51
C GLN A 2 71.46 7.11 16.25
N ILE A 3 70.58 8.10 16.34
CA ILE A 3 69.22 7.97 16.87
C ILE A 3 68.31 7.62 15.68
N LYS A 4 67.85 6.38 15.60
CA LYS A 4 66.82 5.95 14.63
C LYS A 4 65.45 6.38 15.15
N LEU A 5 64.82 7.33 14.45
CA LEU A 5 63.41 7.68 14.63
C LEU A 5 62.55 6.58 14.00
N ILE A 6 61.75 5.90 14.83
CA ILE A 6 60.75 4.93 14.39
C ILE A 6 59.44 5.71 14.19
N SER A 7 59.05 5.91 12.93
CA SER A 7 57.71 6.41 12.57
C SER A 7 56.68 5.33 12.84
N PHE A 8 55.77 5.59 13.80
CA PHE A 8 54.54 4.84 13.97
C PHE A 8 53.45 5.45 13.09
N SER A 9 53.16 4.81 11.95
CA SER A 9 52.04 5.17 11.10
C SER A 9 50.74 4.63 11.70
N LEU A 10 49.90 5.52 12.23
CA LEU A 10 48.55 5.19 12.72
C LEU A 10 47.61 5.09 11.52
N ALA A 11 47.29 3.87 11.07
CA ALA A 11 46.30 3.64 10.03
C ALA A 11 44.89 3.71 10.64
N ALA A 12 44.19 4.83 10.44
CA ALA A 12 42.79 4.97 10.78
C ALA A 12 41.92 4.26 9.74
N LEU A 13 41.33 3.11 10.09
CA LEU A 13 40.29 2.46 9.29
C LEU A 13 38.98 3.25 9.41
N LEU A 14 38.65 4.02 8.37
CA LEU A 14 37.30 4.55 8.16
C LEU A 14 36.45 3.46 7.51
N ALA A 15 35.58 2.80 8.29
CA ALA A 15 34.56 1.90 7.75
C ALA A 15 33.40 2.75 7.18
N PRO A 16 33.07 2.65 5.87
CA PRO A 16 31.88 3.30 5.34
C PRO A 16 30.64 2.53 5.81
N ALA A 17 29.86 3.15 6.70
CA ALA A 17 28.52 2.68 7.03
C ALA A 17 27.62 2.88 5.80
N THR A 18 27.36 1.81 5.06
CA THR A 18 26.40 1.81 3.95
C THR A 18 24.98 1.86 4.54
N LEU A 19 24.39 3.05 4.64
CA LEU A 19 22.95 3.18 4.85
C LEU A 19 22.25 2.61 3.61
N GLY A 20 21.56 1.48 3.76
CA GLY A 20 20.66 0.96 2.74
C GLY A 20 19.47 1.91 2.58
N ALA A 21 19.51 2.78 1.58
CA ALA A 21 18.37 3.58 1.19
C ALA A 21 17.30 2.66 0.58
N THR A 22 16.22 2.40 1.32
CA THR A 22 15.03 1.75 0.77
C THR A 22 14.37 2.71 -0.20
N THR A 23 14.62 2.53 -1.49
CA THR A 23 13.93 3.27 -2.55
C THR A 23 12.45 2.90 -2.50
N SER A 24 11.63 3.80 -1.97
CA SER A 24 10.17 3.65 -2.01
C SER A 24 9.71 3.86 -3.45
N THR A 25 9.21 2.81 -4.09
CA THR A 25 8.69 2.89 -5.46
C THR A 25 7.29 3.49 -5.41
N SER A 26 7.18 4.76 -5.77
CA SER A 26 5.90 5.46 -5.96
C SER A 26 5.55 5.52 -7.44
N VAL A 27 4.28 5.30 -7.79
CA VAL A 27 3.79 5.34 -9.17
C VAL A 27 2.55 6.23 -9.27
N SER A 28 2.45 7.01 -10.34
CA SER A 28 1.23 7.73 -10.66
C SER A 28 0.17 6.75 -11.14
N VAL A 29 -1.00 6.74 -10.49
CA VAL A 29 -2.11 5.84 -10.79
C VAL A 29 -3.41 6.62 -10.86
N SER A 30 -4.34 6.10 -11.64
CA SER A 30 -5.68 6.66 -11.70
C SER A 30 -6.57 6.02 -10.63
N VAL A 31 -7.21 6.84 -9.80
CA VAL A 31 -8.06 6.40 -8.67
C VAL A 31 -9.49 6.84 -8.91
N SER A 32 -10.43 5.90 -8.85
CA SER A 32 -11.88 6.11 -8.92
C SER A 32 -12.55 5.45 -7.71
N TYR A 33 -13.87 5.57 -7.59
CA TYR A 33 -14.65 4.87 -6.59
C TYR A 33 -15.56 3.77 -7.17
N ASP A 34 -15.91 2.81 -6.33
CA ASP A 34 -16.99 1.83 -6.51
C ASP A 34 -17.72 1.63 -5.17
N GLN A 35 -19.03 1.87 -5.18
CA GLN A 35 -19.85 1.79 -3.97
C GLN A 35 -20.05 0.37 -3.44
N ALA A 36 -19.71 -0.66 -4.22
CA ALA A 36 -19.69 -2.04 -3.73
C ALA A 36 -18.76 -2.19 -2.51
N TYR A 37 -17.63 -1.48 -2.51
CA TYR A 37 -16.66 -1.53 -1.42
C TYR A 37 -17.10 -0.76 -0.15
N ASP A 38 -18.15 0.07 -0.21
CA ASP A 38 -18.75 0.69 0.98
C ASP A 38 -19.72 -0.27 1.70
N ASN A 39 -20.12 -1.38 1.07
CA ASN A 39 -21.05 -2.33 1.67
C ASN A 39 -20.31 -3.25 2.66
N GLY A 40 -20.17 -2.80 3.91
CA GLY A 40 -19.49 -3.54 4.98
C GLY A 40 -19.87 -5.03 5.08
N PRO A 41 -21.16 -5.39 5.12
CA PRO A 41 -21.61 -6.78 5.17
C PRO A 41 -21.31 -7.64 3.93
N ALA A 42 -20.79 -7.07 2.84
CA ALA A 42 -20.45 -7.84 1.65
C ALA A 42 -19.34 -8.86 1.97
N SER A 43 -19.51 -10.08 1.46
CA SER A 43 -18.59 -11.19 1.70
C SER A 43 -17.28 -11.01 0.93
N LEU A 44 -16.15 -11.30 1.57
CA LEU A 44 -14.85 -11.37 0.89
C LEU A 44 -14.78 -12.49 -0.15
N SER A 45 -15.73 -13.43 -0.15
CA SER A 45 -15.81 -14.47 -1.19
C SER A 45 -16.18 -13.93 -2.57
N THR A 46 -16.61 -12.67 -2.69
CA THR A 46 -17.03 -12.07 -3.98
C THR A 46 -15.91 -11.31 -4.69
N VAL A 47 -14.72 -11.22 -4.10
CA VAL A 47 -13.58 -10.47 -4.65
C VAL A 47 -12.39 -11.39 -4.92
N SER A 48 -11.42 -10.87 -5.67
CA SER A 48 -10.23 -11.63 -6.07
C SER A 48 -9.39 -12.06 -4.87
N CYS A 49 -9.33 -11.28 -3.79
CA CYS A 49 -8.59 -11.64 -2.58
C CYS A 49 -9.42 -12.43 -1.57
N SER A 50 -10.23 -13.36 -2.07
CA SER A 50 -11.09 -14.23 -1.27
C SER A 50 -10.29 -15.25 -0.46
N ASP A 51 -10.15 -16.49 -0.94
CA ASP A 51 -9.45 -17.59 -0.28
C ASP A 51 -8.11 -17.92 -0.97
N GLY A 52 -7.56 -19.10 -0.68
CA GLY A 52 -6.21 -19.49 -1.11
C GLY A 52 -5.11 -19.02 -0.15
N SER A 53 -3.86 -19.33 -0.45
CA SER A 53 -2.71 -19.04 0.43
C SER A 53 -2.49 -17.55 0.71
N HIS A 54 -2.95 -16.67 -0.19
CA HIS A 54 -2.86 -15.22 -0.09
C HIS A 54 -4.21 -14.53 0.20
N GLY A 55 -5.31 -15.29 0.21
CA GLY A 55 -6.66 -14.76 0.42
C GLY A 55 -6.91 -14.19 1.81
N LEU A 56 -7.77 -13.17 1.89
CA LEU A 56 -8.16 -12.53 3.14
C LEU A 56 -9.06 -13.42 4.01
N LEU A 57 -9.84 -14.31 3.40
CA LEU A 57 -10.60 -15.35 4.12
C LEU A 57 -9.66 -16.29 4.90
N THR A 58 -8.54 -16.68 4.28
CA THR A 58 -7.52 -17.52 4.91
C THR A 58 -6.80 -16.80 6.06
N LYS A 59 -6.77 -15.46 6.04
CA LYS A 59 -6.25 -14.62 7.14
C LYS A 59 -7.27 -14.40 8.27
N GLY A 60 -8.46 -14.98 8.18
CA GLY A 60 -9.47 -14.95 9.25
C GLY A 60 -10.51 -13.83 9.12
N TYR A 61 -10.50 -13.06 8.03
CA TYR A 61 -11.54 -12.08 7.71
C TYR A 61 -12.72 -12.75 7.00
N THR A 62 -13.90 -12.14 7.01
CA THR A 62 -15.12 -12.73 6.42
C THR A 62 -15.86 -11.77 5.50
N THR A 63 -16.07 -10.55 5.97
CA THR A 63 -16.79 -9.47 5.28
C THR A 63 -15.90 -8.25 5.09
N PHE A 64 -16.30 -7.30 4.25
CA PHE A 64 -15.54 -6.06 4.06
C PHE A 64 -15.36 -5.29 5.37
N ASP A 65 -16.37 -5.19 6.21
CA ASP A 65 -16.29 -4.53 7.53
C ASP A 65 -15.53 -5.31 8.60
N SER A 66 -15.18 -6.58 8.35
CA SER A 66 -14.26 -7.31 9.20
C SER A 66 -12.80 -6.91 9.01
N LEU A 67 -12.47 -6.23 7.89
CA LEU A 67 -11.12 -5.78 7.58
C LEU A 67 -10.74 -4.55 8.45
N PRO A 68 -9.54 -4.50 9.04
CA PRO A 68 -9.14 -3.42 9.94
C PRO A 68 -9.09 -2.04 9.26
N SER A 69 -8.86 -2.00 7.95
CA SER A 69 -8.79 -0.76 7.18
C SER A 69 -10.14 -0.29 6.65
N PHE A 70 -11.24 -1.04 6.84
CA PHE A 70 -12.55 -0.66 6.31
C PHE A 70 -12.96 0.75 6.81
N PRO A 71 -13.44 1.66 5.93
CA PRO A 71 -13.78 1.46 4.52
C PRO A 71 -12.66 1.79 3.52
N ASN A 72 -11.42 2.02 3.96
CA ASN A 72 -10.27 2.21 3.07
C ASN A 72 -9.80 0.86 2.49
N ILE A 73 -10.63 0.31 1.60
CA ILE A 73 -10.40 -0.91 0.83
C ILE A 73 -10.69 -0.64 -0.65
N GLY A 74 -10.16 -1.48 -1.53
CA GLY A 74 -10.50 -1.39 -2.95
C GLY A 74 -9.83 -2.42 -3.84
N GLY A 75 -10.21 -2.39 -5.11
CA GLY A 75 -9.56 -3.11 -6.18
C GLY A 75 -8.38 -2.33 -6.76
N THR A 76 -7.32 -3.04 -7.16
CA THR A 76 -6.15 -2.45 -7.81
C THR A 76 -5.65 -3.29 -8.97
N SER A 77 -5.05 -2.64 -9.98
CA SER A 77 -4.38 -3.34 -11.08
C SER A 77 -3.12 -4.10 -10.64
N ALA A 78 -2.61 -3.85 -9.43
CA ALA A 78 -1.56 -4.67 -8.84
C ALA A 78 -2.05 -6.10 -8.51
N VAL A 79 -3.35 -6.30 -8.28
CA VAL A 79 -3.95 -7.62 -8.08
C VAL A 79 -4.47 -8.13 -9.43
N PRO A 80 -3.74 -9.04 -10.13
CA PRO A 80 -4.16 -9.54 -11.44
C PRO A 80 -5.36 -10.50 -11.38
N GLY A 81 -5.71 -11.02 -10.19
CA GLY A 81 -6.82 -11.95 -10.02
C GLY A 81 -6.74 -12.74 -8.72
N TRP A 82 -7.45 -13.88 -8.71
CA TRP A 82 -7.62 -14.73 -7.54
C TRP A 82 -6.30 -15.24 -6.95
N ASN A 83 -6.21 -15.27 -5.61
CA ASN A 83 -5.04 -15.73 -4.84
C ASN A 83 -3.70 -15.08 -5.24
N SER A 84 -3.74 -13.83 -5.71
CA SER A 84 -2.52 -13.05 -6.00
C SER A 84 -1.70 -12.82 -4.73
N ASP A 85 -0.38 -12.82 -4.87
CA ASP A 85 0.57 -12.40 -3.84
C ASP A 85 0.43 -10.92 -3.41
N GLN A 86 -0.24 -10.10 -4.22
CA GLN A 86 -0.57 -8.70 -3.90
C GLN A 86 -1.85 -8.58 -3.03
N CYS A 87 -2.54 -9.67 -2.74
CA CYS A 87 -3.73 -9.65 -1.90
C CYS A 87 -3.44 -9.28 -0.44
N GLY A 88 -4.14 -8.27 0.05
CA GLY A 88 -3.92 -7.70 1.37
C GLY A 88 -2.65 -6.86 1.48
N THR A 89 -2.07 -6.41 0.36
CA THR A 89 -1.03 -5.37 0.42
C THR A 89 -1.64 -4.01 0.79
N CYS A 90 -0.89 -3.18 1.51
CA CYS A 90 -1.30 -1.84 1.91
C CYS A 90 -0.65 -0.78 1.03
N TRP A 91 -1.42 0.20 0.58
CA TRP A 91 -0.95 1.24 -0.33
C TRP A 91 -1.31 2.62 0.17
N SER A 92 -0.31 3.49 0.26
CA SER A 92 -0.51 4.92 0.50
C SER A 92 -0.89 5.60 -0.81
N LEU A 93 -2.11 6.14 -0.89
CA LEU A 93 -2.60 6.95 -2.01
C LEU A 93 -2.56 8.43 -1.62
N ALA A 94 -1.80 9.23 -2.38
CA ALA A 94 -1.62 10.66 -2.12
C ALA A 94 -2.18 11.52 -3.26
N TYR A 95 -3.02 12.49 -2.93
CA TYR A 95 -3.64 13.43 -3.84
C TYR A 95 -3.80 14.81 -3.18
N ASN A 96 -3.31 15.86 -3.82
CA ASN A 96 -3.43 17.26 -3.35
C ASN A 96 -3.10 17.48 -1.86
N GLY A 97 -2.05 16.82 -1.36
CA GLY A 97 -1.60 16.94 0.03
C GLY A 97 -2.35 16.05 1.03
N THR A 98 -3.40 15.36 0.60
CA THR A 98 -4.09 14.35 1.40
C THR A 98 -3.52 12.97 1.10
N THR A 99 -3.35 12.14 2.13
CA THR A 99 -2.87 10.77 2.00
C THR A 99 -3.77 9.82 2.79
N ILE A 100 -4.12 8.69 2.19
CA ILE A 100 -4.84 7.60 2.86
C ILE A 100 -4.12 6.27 2.62
N ASN A 101 -4.24 5.34 3.57
CA ASN A 101 -3.79 3.96 3.39
C ASN A 101 -4.97 3.10 2.97
N VAL A 102 -4.84 2.39 1.86
CA VAL A 102 -5.89 1.55 1.26
C VAL A 102 -5.40 0.12 1.16
N LEU A 103 -6.23 -0.82 1.60
CA LEU A 103 -5.96 -2.24 1.51
C LEU A 103 -6.44 -2.80 0.16
N ALA A 104 -5.56 -3.52 -0.53
CA ALA A 104 -5.89 -4.22 -1.77
C ALA A 104 -6.72 -5.49 -1.47
N VAL A 105 -7.99 -5.50 -1.89
CA VAL A 105 -8.92 -6.61 -1.66
C VAL A 105 -9.44 -7.25 -2.95
N ASP A 106 -9.20 -6.61 -4.09
CA ASP A 106 -9.73 -7.08 -5.37
C ASP A 106 -8.85 -6.67 -6.55
N SER A 107 -9.16 -7.20 -7.72
CA SER A 107 -8.58 -6.76 -8.99
C SER A 107 -9.28 -5.49 -9.49
N ALA A 108 -8.53 -4.63 -10.18
CA ALA A 108 -9.08 -3.57 -11.00
C ALA A 108 -8.38 -3.55 -12.36
N LYS A 109 -9.08 -3.16 -13.41
CA LYS A 109 -8.49 -3.10 -14.76
C LYS A 109 -7.34 -2.10 -14.85
N ASN A 110 -7.50 -0.93 -14.23
CA ASN A 110 -6.55 0.17 -14.29
C ASN A 110 -6.50 0.90 -12.94
N GLY A 111 -5.30 1.08 -12.39
CA GLY A 111 -5.09 1.88 -11.17
C GLY A 111 -5.89 1.33 -10.01
N TRP A 112 -6.72 2.18 -9.37
CA TRP A 112 -7.52 1.83 -8.21
C TRP A 112 -9.00 2.15 -8.39
N ASN A 113 -9.86 1.25 -7.91
CA ASN A 113 -11.25 1.53 -7.59
C ASN A 113 -11.43 1.30 -6.08
N VAL A 114 -11.70 2.35 -5.31
CA VAL A 114 -11.82 2.28 -3.85
C VAL A 114 -13.25 2.50 -3.39
N ALA A 115 -13.57 2.26 -2.12
CA ALA A 115 -14.86 2.68 -1.56
C ALA A 115 -15.10 4.19 -1.78
N LEU A 116 -16.34 4.61 -1.99
CA LEU A 116 -16.69 6.03 -2.13
C LEU A 116 -16.26 6.82 -0.89
N GLN A 117 -16.41 6.26 0.31
CA GLN A 117 -15.94 6.89 1.53
C GLN A 117 -14.40 7.06 1.53
N ALA A 118 -13.65 6.08 1.04
CA ALA A 118 -12.20 6.19 0.90
C ALA A 118 -11.80 7.28 -0.10
N MET A 119 -12.47 7.34 -1.27
CA MET A 119 -12.19 8.40 -2.24
C MET A 119 -12.58 9.78 -1.71
N ASN A 120 -13.64 9.90 -0.91
CA ASN A 120 -13.99 11.15 -0.23
C ASN A 120 -12.93 11.54 0.79
N ASN A 121 -12.39 10.58 1.55
CA ASN A 121 -11.26 10.84 2.45
C ASN A 121 -10.04 11.38 1.68
N LEU A 122 -9.75 10.82 0.51
CA LEU A 122 -8.63 11.27 -0.35
C LEU A 122 -8.86 12.65 -0.96
N THR A 123 -10.10 12.96 -1.36
CA THR A 123 -10.42 14.15 -2.17
C THR A 123 -11.08 15.28 -1.37
N GLY A 124 -11.18 15.16 -0.05
CA GLY A 124 -11.85 16.17 0.79
C GLY A 124 -13.36 16.24 0.54
N GLY A 125 -14.01 15.10 0.29
CA GLY A 125 -15.46 14.99 0.09
C GLY A 125 -15.93 15.27 -1.34
N GLN A 126 -15.03 15.22 -2.33
CA GLN A 126 -15.32 15.58 -3.72
C GLN A 126 -15.37 14.38 -4.68
N ALA A 127 -15.49 13.15 -4.16
CA ALA A 127 -15.33 11.94 -4.96
C ALA A 127 -16.33 11.85 -6.12
N GLN A 128 -17.61 12.16 -5.89
CA GLN A 128 -18.65 12.11 -6.93
C GLN A 128 -18.47 13.19 -8.00
N GLN A 129 -18.02 14.39 -7.60
CA GLN A 129 -17.82 15.52 -8.50
C GLN A 129 -16.61 15.29 -9.40
N LEU A 130 -15.53 14.74 -8.85
CA LEU A 130 -14.31 14.44 -9.59
C LEU A 130 -14.45 13.17 -10.42
N GLY A 131 -15.15 12.15 -9.89
CA GLY A 131 -15.30 10.82 -10.48
C GLY A 131 -14.02 9.98 -10.46
N ARG A 132 -12.91 10.59 -10.87
CA ARG A 132 -11.57 10.00 -10.95
C ARG A 132 -10.50 11.08 -10.73
N VAL A 133 -9.38 10.70 -10.13
CA VAL A 133 -8.20 11.55 -9.96
C VAL A 133 -6.93 10.79 -10.32
N ASP A 134 -5.88 11.51 -10.68
CA ASP A 134 -4.53 10.94 -10.76
C ASP A 134 -3.81 11.19 -9.43
N ALA A 135 -3.46 10.11 -8.74
CA ALA A 135 -2.82 10.11 -7.43
C ALA A 135 -1.46 9.41 -7.48
N VAL A 136 -0.66 9.58 -6.45
CA VAL A 136 0.58 8.83 -6.26
C VAL A 136 0.30 7.65 -5.34
N ALA A 137 0.53 6.43 -5.83
CA ALA A 137 0.44 5.21 -5.03
C ALA A 137 1.83 4.73 -4.63
N THR A 138 2.00 4.41 -3.34
CA THR A 138 3.23 3.83 -2.80
C THR A 138 2.87 2.58 -2.01
N LEU A 139 3.53 1.45 -2.32
CA LEU A 139 3.42 0.24 -1.52
C LEU A 139 4.07 0.49 -0.16
N VAL A 140 3.33 0.21 0.92
CA VAL A 140 3.78 0.40 2.30
C VAL A 140 3.58 -0.87 3.12
N ASP A 141 4.11 -0.87 4.34
CA ASP A 141 3.96 -2.01 5.25
C ASP A 141 2.48 -2.32 5.52
N SER A 142 2.13 -3.61 5.55
CA SER A 142 0.73 -4.06 5.72
C SER A 142 0.14 -3.62 7.06
N SER A 143 0.98 -3.41 8.07
CA SER A 143 0.56 -2.93 9.39
C SER A 143 -0.05 -1.53 9.35
N LEU A 144 0.25 -0.72 8.33
CA LEU A 144 -0.39 0.59 8.12
C LEU A 144 -1.86 0.48 7.68
N CYS A 145 -2.29 -0.70 7.24
CA CYS A 145 -3.68 -1.08 7.01
C CYS A 145 -4.19 -2.07 8.09
N GLY A 146 -3.41 -2.35 9.13
CA GLY A 146 -3.77 -3.22 10.24
C GLY A 146 -3.60 -4.74 10.00
N LEU A 147 -2.84 -5.14 8.97
CA LEU A 147 -2.52 -6.54 8.67
C LEU A 147 -1.12 -6.96 9.09
#